data_AF-A0A485CLQ2-F1
#
_entry.id   AF-A0A485CLQ2-F1
#
_cell.length_a   1.000
_cell.length_b   1.000
_cell.length_c   1.000
_cell.angle_alpha   90.00
_cell.angle_beta   90.00
_cell.angle_gamma   90.00
#
_symmetry.space_group_name_H-M   'P 1'
#
loop_
_entity.id
_entity.type
_entity.pdbx_description
1 polymer ?
#
loop_
_entity_poly.entity_id
_entity_poly.type
_entity_poly.pdbx_seq_one_letter_code
_entity_poly.pdbx_strand_id
1 'polypeptide(L)'
;MRTFSGKRSTLALAIAGVTALSGFTMAPDAKAEGFIDDSTLTGGIYYWQRERDRKDVTDHDKYKTNLSHSTWNANLDFQSGYAADMFGIDIAAFTAIEMAESSESGHPNEIAFSAKNKGYSEDYSGDKSGISLYKAAAKFKLGPTWARAGYIQPTGQTLLAPHWSFMPGTYQGAEAGANFDYGDNGALSFSYMWTNEYKAPWHLEMDNFYQNDKKTKVDYLHSIRC
;
A
#
# COMPACT_ATOMS: atom_id res chain seq x y z
N MET A 1 27.90 53.63 8.29
CA MET A 1 27.05 52.70 7.51
C MET A 1 27.16 51.31 8.11
N ARG A 2 26.09 50.49 8.09
CA ARG A 2 26.13 49.04 8.32
C ARG A 2 25.32 48.37 7.21
N THR A 3 25.94 47.48 6.45
CA THR A 3 25.32 46.75 5.34
C THR A 3 24.69 45.45 5.83
N PHE A 4 23.37 45.34 5.79
CA PHE A 4 22.68 44.08 6.06
C PHE A 4 22.76 43.15 4.84
N SER A 5 23.60 42.11 4.93
CA SER A 5 23.65 41.04 3.94
C SER A 5 22.55 40.00 4.23
N GLY A 6 21.36 40.22 3.67
CA GLY A 6 20.23 39.31 3.80
C GLY A 6 20.42 38.06 2.94
N LYS A 7 20.66 36.90 3.55
CA LYS A 7 20.61 35.59 2.86
C LYS A 7 19.21 35.40 2.28
N ARG A 8 19.11 35.29 0.94
CA ARG A 8 17.83 35.05 0.25
C ARG A 8 17.32 33.65 0.60
N SER A 9 16.22 33.57 1.34
CA SER A 9 15.59 32.29 1.70
C SER A 9 14.91 31.67 0.49
N THR A 10 15.35 30.47 0.07
CA THR A 10 14.70 29.68 -0.98
C THR A 10 13.26 29.32 -0.63
N LEU A 11 12.93 29.18 0.65
CA LEU A 11 11.57 28.95 1.13
C LEU A 11 10.61 30.10 0.75
N ALA A 12 11.08 31.35 0.82
CA ALA A 12 10.27 32.50 0.43
C ALA A 12 10.02 32.53 -1.10
N LEU A 13 10.98 32.06 -1.89
CA LEU A 13 10.83 31.95 -3.35
C LEU A 13 9.85 30.82 -3.73
N ALA A 14 9.89 29.69 -3.01
CA ALA A 14 8.95 28.60 -3.20
C ALA A 14 7.50 29.02 -2.85
N ILE A 15 7.30 29.68 -1.71
CA ILE A 15 5.99 30.20 -1.29
C ILE A 15 5.46 31.24 -2.30
N ALA A 16 6.32 32.15 -2.78
CA ALA A 16 5.95 33.13 -3.81
C ALA A 16 5.61 32.48 -5.16
N GLY A 17 6.26 31.37 -5.53
CA GLY A 17 5.92 30.61 -6.74
C GLY A 17 4.53 29.97 -6.66
N VAL A 18 4.19 29.38 -5.52
CA VAL A 18 2.86 28.78 -5.29
C VAL A 18 1.76 29.83 -5.32
N THR A 19 1.95 30.99 -4.68
CA THR A 19 0.92 32.04 -4.66
C THR A 19 0.80 32.80 -5.99
N ALA A 20 1.89 32.93 -6.77
CA ALA A 20 1.82 33.48 -8.12
C ALA A 20 1.02 32.57 -9.08
N LEU A 21 1.09 31.25 -8.92
CA LEU A 21 0.32 30.30 -9.74
C LEU A 21 -1.16 30.21 -9.33
N SER A 22 -1.53 30.49 -8.07
CA SER A 22 -2.94 30.48 -7.65
C SER A 22 -3.80 31.62 -8.24
N GLY A 23 -3.19 32.63 -8.87
CA GLY A 23 -3.92 33.78 -9.43
C GLY A 23 -4.79 33.51 -10.66
N PHE A 24 -4.71 32.30 -11.24
CA PHE A 24 -5.43 31.92 -12.46
C PHE A 24 -6.40 30.73 -12.30
N THR A 25 -6.81 30.42 -11.07
CA THR A 25 -7.90 29.46 -10.84
C THR A 25 -9.24 30.05 -11.27
N MET A 26 -9.61 29.85 -12.55
CA MET A 26 -11.00 29.54 -12.84
C MET A 26 -11.35 28.32 -11.99
N ALA A 27 -12.16 28.51 -10.95
CA ALA A 27 -12.78 27.37 -10.29
C ALA A 27 -13.71 26.72 -11.32
N PRO A 28 -13.46 25.47 -11.74
CA PRO A 28 -14.41 24.78 -12.61
C PRO A 28 -15.73 24.62 -11.85
N ASP A 29 -16.85 24.61 -12.58
CA ASP A 29 -18.12 24.19 -12.00
C ASP A 29 -17.93 22.83 -11.32
N ALA A 30 -18.55 22.66 -10.15
CA ALA A 30 -18.39 21.47 -9.30
C ALA A 30 -19.13 20.25 -9.88
N LYS A 31 -18.67 19.80 -11.05
CA LYS A 31 -19.06 18.57 -11.75
C LYS A 31 -18.62 17.35 -10.93
N ALA A 32 -19.48 16.98 -9.98
CA ALA A 32 -19.45 15.70 -9.28
C ALA A 32 -20.01 14.55 -10.14
N GLU A 33 -20.66 14.89 -11.25
CA GLU A 33 -20.98 14.01 -12.38
C GLU A 33 -19.73 13.19 -12.76
N GLY A 34 -19.87 11.86 -12.78
CA GLY A 34 -18.77 10.92 -12.98
C GLY A 34 -17.98 10.58 -11.71
N PHE A 35 -17.81 11.48 -10.73
CA PHE A 35 -17.09 11.15 -9.48
C PHE A 35 -17.81 10.09 -8.65
N ILE A 36 -19.14 10.24 -8.45
CA ILE A 36 -19.96 9.22 -7.80
C ILE A 36 -20.44 8.19 -8.82
N ASP A 37 -20.85 8.62 -10.01
CA ASP A 37 -21.52 7.76 -10.99
C ASP A 37 -20.59 6.67 -11.58
N ASP A 38 -19.31 6.98 -11.80
CA ASP A 38 -18.29 6.00 -12.22
C ASP A 38 -17.59 5.32 -11.03
N SER A 39 -18.13 5.43 -9.81
CA SER A 39 -17.56 4.74 -8.64
C SER A 39 -17.82 3.24 -8.69
N THR A 40 -16.79 2.45 -8.38
CA THR A 40 -16.92 1.02 -8.16
C THR A 40 -16.83 0.69 -6.67
N LEU A 41 -17.65 -0.24 -6.22
CA LEU A 41 -17.54 -0.88 -4.91
C LEU A 41 -17.46 -2.38 -5.15
N THR A 42 -16.31 -2.97 -4.82
CA THR A 42 -16.08 -4.41 -4.93
C THR A 42 -15.77 -5.00 -3.56
N GLY A 43 -16.06 -6.28 -3.37
CA GLY A 43 -15.77 -6.98 -2.13
C GLY A 43 -15.93 -8.47 -2.28
N GLY A 44 -15.21 -9.20 -1.43
CA GLY A 44 -15.19 -10.65 -1.41
C GLY A 44 -15.20 -11.16 0.03
N ILE A 45 -15.70 -12.38 0.20
CA ILE A 45 -15.64 -13.14 1.45
C ILE A 45 -14.99 -14.48 1.10
N TYR A 46 -13.98 -14.85 1.88
CA TYR A 46 -13.13 -16.00 1.64
C TYR A 46 -13.06 -16.83 2.92
N TYR A 47 -13.16 -18.15 2.79
CA TYR A 47 -12.88 -19.08 3.87
C TYR A 47 -11.59 -19.82 3.54
N TRP A 48 -10.62 -19.75 4.44
CA TRP A 48 -9.34 -20.44 4.32
C TRP A 48 -9.17 -21.43 5.46
N GLN A 49 -8.66 -22.61 5.11
CA GLN A 49 -8.07 -23.56 6.05
C GLN A 49 -6.60 -23.70 5.67
N ARG A 50 -5.73 -23.79 6.67
CA ARG A 50 -4.30 -24.04 6.45
C ARG A 50 -3.78 -25.07 7.43
N GLU A 51 -3.51 -26.25 6.91
CA GLU A 51 -2.86 -27.34 7.63
C GLU A 51 -1.46 -27.55 7.06
N ARG A 52 -0.48 -27.74 7.95
CA ARG A 52 0.91 -28.03 7.60
C ARG A 52 1.52 -28.85 8.72
N ASP A 53 1.94 -30.07 8.40
CA ASP A 53 2.86 -30.82 9.25
C ASP A 53 4.31 -30.47 8.90
N ARG A 54 5.20 -30.56 9.89
CA ARG A 54 6.64 -30.42 9.70
C ARG A 54 7.38 -31.55 10.41
N LYS A 55 8.48 -31.98 9.78
CA LYS A 55 9.40 -32.97 10.34
C LYS A 55 10.24 -32.33 11.45
N ASP A 56 10.12 -32.86 12.67
CA ASP A 56 10.89 -32.44 13.83
C ASP A 56 12.20 -33.23 13.90
N VAL A 57 13.29 -32.56 13.51
CA VAL A 57 14.66 -33.10 13.54
C VAL A 57 15.21 -33.29 14.96
N THR A 58 14.52 -32.80 15.99
CA THR A 58 14.89 -32.98 17.41
C THR A 58 14.14 -34.13 18.09
N ASP A 59 12.98 -34.55 17.55
CA ASP A 59 12.23 -35.72 18.02
C ASP A 59 12.14 -36.80 16.93
N HIS A 60 13.28 -37.47 16.72
CA HIS A 60 13.36 -38.71 15.96
C HIS A 60 12.77 -38.63 14.54
N ASP A 61 12.87 -37.47 13.90
CA ASP A 61 12.49 -37.26 12.51
C ASP A 61 10.97 -37.47 12.25
N LYS A 62 10.14 -37.34 13.29
CA LYS A 62 8.67 -37.48 13.20
C LYS A 62 8.02 -36.24 12.59
N TYR A 63 6.88 -36.42 11.94
CA TYR A 63 5.98 -35.31 11.60
C TYR A 63 5.20 -34.86 12.84
N LYS A 64 5.04 -33.54 12.99
CA LYS A 64 4.18 -32.88 13.99
C LYS A 64 3.40 -31.76 13.30
N THR A 65 2.20 -31.49 13.82
CA THR A 65 1.40 -30.32 13.46
C THR A 65 2.26 -29.06 13.60
N ASN A 66 2.38 -28.26 12.54
CA ASN A 66 3.08 -26.97 12.55
C ASN A 66 2.09 -25.81 12.38
N LEU A 67 1.03 -26.02 11.60
CA LEU A 67 -0.14 -25.14 11.45
C LEU A 67 -1.38 -26.03 11.34
N SER A 68 -2.45 -25.68 12.05
CA SER A 68 -3.81 -26.11 11.73
C SER A 68 -4.77 -25.02 12.20
N HIS A 69 -5.24 -24.20 11.24
CA HIS A 69 -6.08 -23.03 11.50
C HIS A 69 -7.17 -22.90 10.44
N SER A 70 -8.25 -22.19 10.79
CA SER A 70 -9.22 -21.70 9.81
C SER A 70 -9.67 -20.27 10.08
N THR A 71 -9.80 -19.49 9.02
CA THR A 71 -9.97 -18.04 9.06
C THR A 71 -10.96 -17.61 7.97
N TRP A 72 -11.91 -16.76 8.32
CA TRP A 72 -12.64 -15.97 7.33
C TRP A 72 -11.87 -14.69 7.04
N ASN A 73 -11.57 -14.43 5.78
CA ASN A 73 -11.18 -13.11 5.33
C ASN A 73 -12.34 -12.44 4.60
N ALA A 74 -12.43 -11.12 4.66
CA ALA A 74 -13.27 -10.34 3.77
C ALA A 74 -12.59 -9.03 3.39
N ASN A 75 -12.88 -8.51 2.20
CA ASN A 75 -12.42 -7.20 1.77
C ASN A 75 -13.56 -6.35 1.21
N LEU A 76 -13.36 -5.03 1.27
CA LEU A 76 -14.21 -4.04 0.65
C LEU A 76 -13.30 -2.97 0.04
N ASP A 77 -13.42 -2.76 -1.26
CA ASP A 77 -12.57 -1.90 -2.08
C ASP A 77 -13.45 -0.93 -2.86
N PHE A 78 -13.44 0.33 -2.42
CA PHE A 78 -14.12 1.45 -3.07
C PHE A 78 -13.11 2.24 -3.91
N GLN A 79 -13.44 2.45 -5.17
CA GLN A 79 -12.70 3.33 -6.06
C GLN A 79 -13.67 4.36 -6.64
N SER A 80 -13.45 5.65 -6.40
CA SER A 80 -14.32 6.68 -6.98
C SER A 80 -14.18 6.73 -8.51
N GLY A 81 -15.09 7.43 -9.17
CA GLY A 81 -14.80 7.99 -10.49
C GLY A 81 -13.84 9.18 -10.41
N TYR A 82 -13.89 10.08 -11.39
CA TYR A 82 -12.99 11.24 -11.46
C TYR A 82 -13.76 12.57 -11.51
N ALA A 83 -13.66 13.37 -10.45
CA ALA A 83 -14.13 14.74 -10.41
C ALA A 83 -13.32 15.62 -11.38
N ALA A 84 -14.04 16.45 -12.14
CA ALA A 84 -13.48 17.29 -13.21
C ALA A 84 -12.53 16.51 -14.16
N ASP A 85 -12.86 15.25 -14.46
CA ASP A 85 -12.07 14.31 -15.27
C ASP A 85 -10.62 14.06 -14.80
N MET A 86 -10.22 14.58 -13.62
CA MET A 86 -8.80 14.64 -13.24
C MET A 86 -8.52 14.05 -11.85
N PHE A 87 -9.44 14.16 -10.88
CA PHE A 87 -9.15 13.81 -9.47
C PHE A 87 -10.11 12.76 -8.91
N GLY A 88 -9.59 11.75 -8.21
CA GLY A 88 -10.37 10.72 -7.54
C GLY A 88 -9.78 10.28 -6.21
N ILE A 89 -10.46 9.39 -5.50
CA ILE A 89 -10.00 8.73 -4.28
C ILE A 89 -10.29 7.23 -4.32
N ASP A 90 -9.40 6.43 -3.73
CA ASP A 90 -9.61 5.01 -3.47
C ASP A 90 -9.47 4.70 -1.98
N ILE A 91 -10.39 3.90 -1.43
CA ILE A 91 -10.42 3.49 -0.02
C ILE A 91 -10.75 1.99 0.03
N ALA A 92 -9.88 1.18 0.64
CA ALA A 92 -10.09 -0.25 0.75
C ALA A 92 -9.59 -0.83 2.07
N ALA A 93 -10.39 -1.73 2.65
CA ALA A 93 -10.13 -2.39 3.92
C ALA A 93 -10.26 -3.91 3.81
N PHE A 94 -9.46 -4.62 4.59
CA PHE A 94 -9.41 -6.08 4.66
C PHE A 94 -9.55 -6.50 6.12
N THR A 95 -10.38 -7.50 6.39
CA THR A 95 -10.59 -8.08 7.73
C THR A 95 -10.22 -9.56 7.74
N ALA A 96 -9.75 -10.03 8.90
CA ALA A 96 -9.50 -11.43 9.17
C ALA A 96 -10.15 -11.80 10.50
N ILE A 97 -10.91 -12.89 10.50
CA ILE A 97 -11.61 -13.43 11.67
C ILE A 97 -11.22 -14.90 11.80
N GLU A 98 -10.40 -15.20 12.79
CA GLU A 98 -9.94 -16.56 13.09
C GLU A 98 -11.04 -17.33 13.83
N MET A 99 -11.33 -18.53 13.35
CA MET A 99 -12.47 -19.35 13.78
C MET A 99 -12.03 -20.55 14.64
N ALA A 100 -10.86 -21.12 14.32
CA ALA A 100 -10.27 -22.23 15.02
C ALA A 100 -8.77 -22.24 14.77
N GLU A 101 -8.01 -22.51 15.84
CA GLU A 101 -6.57 -22.76 15.85
C GLU A 101 -6.35 -24.02 16.68
N SER A 102 -5.53 -24.97 16.20
CA SER A 102 -5.06 -26.08 17.03
C SER A 102 -4.02 -25.56 18.02
N SER A 103 -4.13 -25.95 19.28
CA SER A 103 -3.14 -25.65 20.34
C SER A 103 -1.77 -26.30 20.10
N GLU A 104 -1.63 -27.12 19.06
CA GLU A 104 -0.34 -27.66 18.59
C GLU A 104 0.35 -26.73 17.55
N SER A 105 -0.33 -25.70 17.07
CA SER A 105 0.21 -24.74 16.10
C SER A 105 1.22 -23.81 16.79
N GLY A 106 2.51 -24.03 16.53
CA GLY A 106 3.61 -23.26 17.13
C GLY A 106 4.10 -22.07 16.29
N HIS A 107 3.34 -21.62 15.29
CA HIS A 107 3.75 -20.59 14.33
C HIS A 107 2.54 -19.79 13.83
N PRO A 108 2.69 -18.49 13.52
CA PRO A 108 1.61 -17.73 12.90
C PRO A 108 1.24 -18.27 11.50
N ASN A 109 -0.04 -18.14 11.19
CA ASN A 109 -0.75 -18.87 10.14
C ASN A 109 -0.72 -18.18 8.77
N GLU A 110 -0.26 -16.92 8.69
CA GLU A 110 -0.15 -16.08 7.48
C GLU A 110 -1.50 -15.84 6.73
N ILE A 111 -2.64 -16.12 7.38
CA ILE A 111 -4.02 -15.92 6.91
C ILE A 111 -4.86 -15.01 7.85
N ALA A 112 -4.45 -14.88 9.11
CA ALA A 112 -4.90 -13.90 10.09
C ALA A 112 -3.81 -12.83 10.32
N PHE A 113 -4.08 -11.85 11.18
CA PHE A 113 -3.07 -10.85 11.54
C PHE A 113 -2.19 -11.37 12.67
N SER A 114 -0.88 -11.16 12.60
CA SER A 114 0.02 -11.44 13.72
C SER A 114 -0.43 -10.69 14.98
N ALA A 115 -0.20 -11.27 16.16
CA ALA A 115 -0.35 -10.58 17.44
C ALA A 115 0.42 -9.24 17.46
N LYS A 116 1.53 -9.12 16.72
CA LYS A 116 2.29 -7.88 16.54
C LYS A 116 1.80 -7.04 15.35
N ASN A 117 1.74 -5.73 15.58
CA ASN A 117 1.28 -4.80 14.56
C ASN A 117 2.35 -4.42 13.52
N LYS A 118 3.63 -4.77 13.73
CA LYS A 118 4.78 -4.36 12.90
C LYS A 118 5.83 -5.47 12.75
N GLY A 119 6.46 -5.57 11.58
CA GLY A 119 7.32 -6.69 11.20
C GLY A 119 8.71 -6.69 11.84
N TYR A 120 9.30 -5.52 12.08
CA TYR A 120 10.56 -5.44 12.83
C TYR A 120 10.38 -5.61 14.35
N SER A 121 9.12 -5.69 14.83
CA SER A 121 8.75 -6.05 16.22
C SER A 121 8.24 -7.49 16.40
N GLU A 122 8.30 -8.32 15.35
CA GLU A 122 7.76 -9.67 15.38
C GLU A 122 8.51 -10.59 16.36
N ASP A 123 7.77 -11.27 17.23
CA ASP A 123 8.26 -12.32 18.14
C ASP A 123 7.52 -13.67 17.97
N TYR A 124 6.58 -13.75 17.02
CA TYR A 124 5.81 -14.93 16.66
C TYR A 124 4.88 -15.45 17.77
N SER A 125 4.40 -14.56 18.67
CA SER A 125 3.49 -14.89 19.78
C SER A 125 2.04 -15.27 19.38
N GLY A 126 1.83 -15.89 18.22
CA GLY A 126 0.52 -16.25 17.66
C GLY A 126 -0.17 -15.12 16.88
N ASP A 127 -1.41 -15.37 16.47
CA ASP A 127 -2.21 -14.49 15.62
C ASP A 127 -3.38 -13.83 16.38
N LYS A 128 -4.14 -13.00 15.66
CA LYS A 128 -5.37 -12.35 16.09
C LYS A 128 -6.29 -12.01 14.91
N SER A 129 -7.58 -11.90 15.24
CA SER A 129 -8.57 -11.25 14.36
C SER A 129 -8.34 -9.73 14.32
N GLY A 130 -8.69 -9.07 13.21
CA GLY A 130 -8.46 -7.64 13.04
C GLY A 130 -8.94 -7.07 11.71
N ILE A 131 -8.75 -5.76 11.52
CA ILE A 131 -9.08 -5.03 10.29
C ILE A 131 -7.93 -4.09 9.91
N SER A 132 -7.55 -4.09 8.63
CA SER A 132 -6.42 -3.33 8.07
C SER A 132 -6.87 -2.54 6.84
N LEU A 133 -6.71 -1.22 6.90
CA LEU A 133 -6.91 -0.31 5.77
C LEU A 133 -5.71 -0.45 4.82
N TYR A 134 -5.91 -1.01 3.63
CA TYR A 134 -4.84 -1.35 2.68
C TYR A 134 -4.76 -0.43 1.46
N LYS A 135 -5.79 0.39 1.26
CA LYS A 135 -5.82 1.45 0.26
C LYS A 135 -6.49 2.68 0.88
N ALA A 136 -5.84 3.82 0.76
CA ALA A 136 -6.35 5.13 1.16
C ALA A 136 -5.55 6.18 0.39
N ALA A 137 -5.92 6.39 -0.86
CA ALA A 137 -5.11 7.13 -1.83
C ALA A 137 -5.93 8.17 -2.59
N ALA A 138 -5.33 9.32 -2.85
CA ALA A 138 -5.78 10.20 -3.91
C ALA A 138 -5.20 9.70 -5.25
N LYS A 139 -6.01 9.75 -6.31
CA LYS A 139 -5.61 9.42 -7.68
C LYS A 139 -5.86 10.59 -8.62
N PHE A 140 -5.02 10.70 -9.63
CA PHE A 140 -5.00 11.78 -10.59
C PHE A 140 -4.77 11.23 -12.01
N LYS A 141 -5.49 11.72 -13.02
CA LYS A 141 -5.25 11.40 -14.44
C LYS A 141 -5.18 12.67 -15.29
N LEU A 142 -4.32 12.67 -16.31
CA LEU A 142 -4.29 13.71 -17.35
C LEU A 142 -3.68 13.14 -18.65
N GLY A 143 -4.51 12.99 -19.70
CA GLY A 143 -4.09 12.39 -20.96
C GLY A 143 -3.52 10.97 -20.76
N PRO A 144 -2.30 10.67 -21.27
CA PRO A 144 -1.67 9.36 -21.07
C PRO A 144 -1.10 9.16 -19.65
N THR A 145 -1.12 10.18 -18.79
CA THR A 145 -0.45 10.17 -17.47
C THR A 145 -1.42 9.92 -16.32
N TRP A 146 -0.95 9.24 -15.27
CA TRP A 146 -1.63 9.24 -13.97
C TRP A 146 -0.63 9.32 -12.79
N ALA A 147 -1.12 9.77 -11.64
CA ALA A 147 -0.43 9.78 -10.34
C ALA A 147 -1.37 9.22 -9.26
N ARG A 148 -0.85 8.49 -8.27
CA ARG A 148 -1.63 7.95 -7.14
C ARG A 148 -0.79 7.93 -5.85
N ALA A 149 -1.29 8.51 -4.77
CA ALA A 149 -0.51 8.78 -3.56
C ALA A 149 -1.33 8.68 -2.27
N GLY A 150 -0.69 8.24 -1.18
CA GLY A 150 -1.31 7.93 0.10
C GLY A 150 -0.89 6.54 0.57
N TYR A 151 -1.85 5.75 1.08
CA TYR A 151 -1.67 4.30 1.22
C TYR A 151 -2.06 3.62 -0.09
N ILE A 152 -1.06 3.11 -0.80
CA ILE A 152 -1.18 2.55 -2.14
C ILE A 152 -0.74 1.09 -2.15
N GLN A 153 -1.43 0.29 -2.97
CA GLN A 153 -0.83 -0.91 -3.55
C GLN A 153 -0.23 -0.51 -4.90
N PRO A 154 0.97 -1.00 -5.27
CA PRO A 154 1.60 -0.65 -6.53
C PRO A 154 0.76 -1.14 -7.71
N THR A 155 0.54 -0.27 -8.69
CA THR A 155 -0.34 -0.55 -9.85
C THR A 155 0.40 -0.47 -11.20
N GLY A 156 1.64 0.01 -11.21
CA GLY A 156 2.43 0.20 -12.42
C GLY A 156 3.39 -0.95 -12.65
N GLN A 157 4.26 -0.78 -13.64
CA GLN A 157 5.46 -1.59 -13.74
C GLN A 157 6.45 -1.14 -12.66
N THR A 158 6.70 -2.01 -11.67
CA THR A 158 7.59 -1.75 -10.53
C THR A 158 8.30 -3.04 -10.11
N LEU A 159 9.33 -2.91 -9.28
CA LEU A 159 9.97 -4.03 -8.57
C LEU A 159 9.48 -4.15 -7.11
N LEU A 160 8.76 -3.15 -6.60
CA LEU A 160 8.11 -3.17 -5.30
C LEU A 160 6.75 -3.87 -5.46
N ALA A 161 6.62 -5.09 -4.92
CA ALA A 161 5.40 -5.87 -5.00
C ALA A 161 4.69 -5.92 -3.63
N PRO A 162 3.33 -5.88 -3.58
CA PRO A 162 2.61 -6.30 -2.38
C PRO A 162 2.90 -7.80 -2.19
N HIS A 163 3.49 -8.15 -1.05
CA HIS A 163 4.11 -9.47 -0.86
C HIS A 163 3.10 -10.65 -0.93
N TRP A 164 3.62 -11.83 -1.25
CA TRP A 164 2.86 -13.08 -1.31
C TRP A 164 2.19 -13.41 0.04
N SER A 165 0.88 -13.22 0.10
CA SER A 165 -0.03 -13.63 1.18
C SER A 165 -1.47 -13.54 0.66
N PHE A 166 -2.42 -14.07 1.41
CA PHE A 166 -3.85 -13.89 1.17
C PHE A 166 -4.36 -12.50 1.57
N MET A 167 -3.51 -11.72 2.25
CA MET A 167 -3.81 -10.40 2.81
C MET A 167 -3.04 -9.30 2.04
N PRO A 168 -3.58 -8.07 1.92
CA PRO A 168 -3.00 -7.02 1.08
C PRO A 168 -1.86 -6.25 1.76
N GLY A 169 -0.61 -6.47 1.31
CA GLY A 169 0.52 -5.61 1.64
C GLY A 169 0.33 -4.17 1.12
N THR A 170 0.76 -3.17 1.89
CA THR A 170 0.43 -1.74 1.69
C THR A 170 1.67 -0.86 1.81
N TYR A 171 1.88 0.07 0.87
CA TYR A 171 2.95 1.08 0.94
C TYR A 171 2.38 2.46 1.28
N GLN A 172 3.06 3.24 2.14
CA GLN A 172 2.88 4.69 2.19
C GLN A 172 3.82 5.32 1.15
N GLY A 173 3.28 6.12 0.23
CA GLY A 173 4.10 6.72 -0.82
C GLY A 173 3.31 7.39 -1.93
N ALA A 174 3.97 7.51 -3.08
CA ALA A 174 3.41 8.03 -4.32
C ALA A 174 3.96 7.24 -5.51
N GLU A 175 3.10 6.90 -6.45
CA GLU A 175 3.45 6.23 -7.70
C GLU A 175 2.85 7.03 -8.87
N ALA A 176 3.63 7.21 -9.94
CA ALA A 176 3.21 7.95 -11.13
C ALA A 176 3.68 7.23 -12.39
N GLY A 177 2.95 7.40 -13.48
CA GLY A 177 3.30 6.75 -14.75
C GLY A 177 2.61 7.37 -15.96
N ALA A 178 3.00 6.90 -17.13
CA ALA A 178 2.43 7.28 -18.41
C ALA A 178 2.36 6.07 -19.35
N ASN A 179 1.25 5.94 -20.07
CA ASN A 179 1.08 4.90 -21.09
C ASN A 179 0.80 5.54 -22.45
N PHE A 180 1.76 5.45 -23.36
CA PHE A 180 1.67 5.98 -24.71
C PHE A 180 1.34 4.86 -25.69
N ASP A 181 0.14 4.88 -26.25
CA ASP A 181 -0.30 3.93 -27.27
C ASP A 181 0.08 4.47 -28.67
N TYR A 182 0.76 3.65 -29.47
CA TYR A 182 1.16 3.95 -30.85
C TYR A 182 0.45 3.04 -31.88
N GLY A 183 -0.67 2.42 -31.49
CA GLY A 183 -1.49 1.54 -32.32
C GLY A 183 -0.75 0.26 -32.70
N ASP A 184 -0.68 -0.03 -34.00
CA ASP A 184 0.01 -1.23 -34.54
C ASP A 184 1.51 -1.31 -34.16
N ASN A 185 2.11 -0.22 -33.71
CA ASN A 185 3.50 -0.17 -33.23
C ASN A 185 3.65 -0.55 -31.74
N GLY A 186 2.54 -0.86 -31.05
CA GLY A 186 2.51 -1.21 -29.63
C GLY A 186 2.40 0.01 -28.70
N ALA A 187 2.53 -0.24 -27.39
CA ALA A 187 2.44 0.77 -26.35
C ALA A 187 3.71 0.84 -25.49
N LEU A 188 4.11 2.05 -25.10
CA LEU A 188 5.22 2.34 -24.19
C LEU A 188 4.68 2.75 -22.82
N SER A 189 5.02 1.99 -21.78
CA SER A 189 4.45 2.15 -20.44
C SER A 189 5.55 2.42 -19.40
N PHE A 190 5.66 3.67 -18.96
CA PHE A 190 6.60 4.10 -17.94
C PHE A 190 5.93 4.22 -16.57
N SER A 191 6.61 3.80 -15.51
CA SER A 191 6.20 4.11 -14.13
C SER A 191 7.36 4.26 -13.16
N TYR A 192 7.13 5.11 -12.18
CA TYR A 192 8.04 5.43 -11.08
C TYR A 192 7.26 5.38 -9.75
N MET A 193 7.84 4.70 -8.77
CA MET A 193 7.30 4.59 -7.41
C MET A 193 8.30 5.16 -6.40
N TRP A 194 7.78 5.89 -5.42
CA TRP A 194 8.48 6.30 -4.20
C TRP A 194 7.67 5.88 -2.98
N THR A 195 8.35 5.40 -1.92
CA THR A 195 7.71 4.99 -0.67
C THR A 195 8.67 5.15 0.51
N ASN A 196 8.14 5.51 1.68
CA ASN A 196 8.91 5.70 2.92
C ASN A 196 8.60 4.67 4.03
N GLU A 197 7.44 4.01 3.98
CA GLU A 197 7.02 2.97 4.93
C GLU A 197 6.22 1.87 4.23
N TYR A 198 6.28 0.64 4.77
CA TYR A 198 5.54 -0.52 4.29
C TYR A 198 4.86 -1.26 5.45
N LYS A 199 3.63 -1.71 5.22
CA LYS A 199 2.89 -2.64 6.08
C LYS A 199 2.79 -3.97 5.35
N ALA A 200 3.37 -5.01 5.95
CA ALA A 200 3.28 -6.36 5.41
C ALA A 200 1.85 -6.93 5.58
N PRO A 201 1.43 -7.89 4.75
CA PRO A 201 0.07 -8.45 4.70
C PRO A 201 -0.61 -8.75 6.04
N TRP A 202 0.07 -9.45 6.93
CA TRP A 202 -0.42 -9.92 8.23
C TRP A 202 -0.18 -8.92 9.38
N HIS A 203 0.18 -7.67 9.07
CA HIS A 203 0.38 -6.61 10.07
C HIS A 203 -0.69 -5.50 9.94
N LEU A 204 -0.87 -4.74 11.02
CA LEU A 204 -1.91 -3.69 11.12
C LEU A 204 -1.35 -2.28 10.96
N GLU A 205 -0.12 -2.03 11.38
CA GLU A 205 0.54 -0.73 11.33
C GLU A 205 1.59 -0.66 10.22
N MET A 206 1.89 0.57 9.78
CA MET A 206 3.04 0.85 8.92
C MET A 206 4.35 0.64 9.68
N ASP A 207 5.36 0.10 9.00
CA ASP A 207 6.70 -0.09 9.53
C ASP A 207 7.75 0.58 8.62
N ASN A 208 8.90 0.90 9.22
CA ASN A 208 9.99 1.58 8.54
C ASN A 208 10.83 0.56 7.76
N PHE A 209 11.45 0.97 6.65
CA PHE A 209 12.48 0.16 6.02
C PHE A 209 13.77 0.23 6.86
N TYR A 210 14.40 -0.93 7.10
CA TYR A 210 15.73 -1.01 7.72
C TYR A 210 16.66 -1.86 6.86
N GLN A 211 17.96 -1.59 6.96
CA GLN A 211 18.99 -2.48 6.41
C GLN A 211 19.00 -3.83 7.14
N ASN A 212 19.81 -4.78 6.65
CA ASN A 212 19.93 -6.13 7.20
C ASN A 212 20.45 -6.17 8.66
N ASP A 213 20.93 -5.04 9.20
CA ASP A 213 21.28 -4.88 10.62
C ASP A 213 20.07 -4.69 11.55
N LYS A 214 18.87 -4.49 10.99
CA LYS A 214 17.60 -4.16 11.66
C LYS A 214 17.68 -2.91 12.57
N LYS A 215 18.59 -1.97 12.26
CA LYS A 215 18.87 -0.77 13.06
C LYS A 215 19.04 0.48 12.22
N THR A 216 19.77 0.40 11.12
CA THR A 216 19.97 1.52 10.21
C THR A 216 18.73 1.67 9.33
N LYS A 217 17.92 2.70 9.61
CA LYS A 217 16.75 3.05 8.80
C LYS A 217 17.17 3.36 7.35
N VAL A 218 16.32 2.99 6.41
CA VAL A 218 16.31 3.47 5.03
C VAL A 218 15.11 4.41 4.91
N ASP A 219 15.35 5.69 4.64
CA ASP A 219 14.27 6.70 4.67
C ASP A 219 13.25 6.58 3.53
N TYR A 220 13.65 5.98 2.42
CA TYR A 220 12.80 5.76 1.26
C TYR A 220 13.34 4.68 0.32
N LEU A 221 12.43 4.04 -0.41
CA LEU A 221 12.71 3.21 -1.58
C LEU A 221 12.17 3.89 -2.84
N HIS A 222 12.86 3.66 -3.95
CA HIS A 222 12.43 4.04 -5.28
C HIS A 222 12.34 2.80 -6.17
N SER A 223 11.41 2.82 -7.13
CA SER A 223 11.41 1.91 -8.28
C SER A 223 11.11 2.67 -9.55
N ILE A 224 11.70 2.25 -10.67
CA ILE A 224 11.53 2.87 -11.99
C ILE A 224 11.52 1.76 -13.04
N ARG A 225 10.61 1.85 -14.02
CA ARG A 225 10.50 0.87 -15.10
C ARG A 225 9.89 1.50 -16.35
N CYS A 226 10.23 0.91 -17.50
CA CYS A 226 9.81 1.21 -18.86
C CYS A 226 9.71 -0.14 -19.61
#